data_AF-A0A453Q4K3-F1
#
_entry.id   AF-A0A453Q4K3-F1
#
_cell.length_a   1.000
_cell.length_b   1.000
_cell.length_c   1.000
_cell.angle_alpha   90.00
_cell.angle_beta   90.00
_cell.angle_gamma   90.00
#
_symmetry.space_group_name_H-M   'P 1'
#
loop_
_entity.id
_entity.type
_entity.pdbx_description
1 polymer ?
#
loop_
_entity_poly.entity_id
_entity_poly.type
_entity_poly.pdbx_seq_one_letter_code
_entity_poly.pdbx_strand_id
1 'polypeptide(L)'
;MNEWCKTHHASSGLTERVLQSEISEGDAEKQVLDFLMKHVGSDTPSIAGNSVYVDLLFLKKYMPRLAAIFSHVIVDVSSIMALCTRWYPKERKQTPRKGKSHRAMDDIKESIAELKYYKGNIFKPQKSKK
;
A
#
# COMPACT_ATOMS: atom_id res chain seq x y z
N MET A 1 17.10 1.77 14.63
CA MET A 1 15.90 0.92 14.55
C MET A 1 15.55 0.42 15.95
N ASN A 2 14.26 0.35 16.29
CA ASN A 2 13.81 -0.30 17.53
C ASN A 2 13.92 -1.84 17.42
N GLU A 3 13.68 -2.56 18.53
CA GLU A 3 13.82 -4.03 18.57
C GLU A 3 12.86 -4.76 17.63
N TRP A 4 11.62 -4.26 17.48
CA TRP A 4 10.66 -4.86 16.58
C TRP A 4 11.16 -4.82 15.11
N CYS A 5 11.64 -3.66 14.66
CA CYS A 5 12.20 -3.49 13.32
C CYS A 5 13.44 -4.37 13.09
N LYS A 6 14.36 -4.45 14.06
CA LYS A 6 15.56 -5.31 13.95
C LYS A 6 15.16 -6.76 13.70
N THR A 7 14.27 -7.30 14.52
CA THR A 7 13.84 -8.70 14.42
C THR A 7 13.13 -9.00 13.11
N HIS A 8 12.17 -8.16 12.69
CA HIS A 8 11.37 -8.43 11.48
C HIS A 8 12.14 -8.18 10.17
N HIS A 9 13.00 -7.17 10.12
CA HIS A 9 13.82 -6.91 8.93
C HIS A 9 14.97 -7.90 8.81
N ALA A 10 15.50 -8.41 9.92
CA ALA A 10 16.47 -9.51 9.88
C ALA A 10 15.81 -10.81 9.40
N SER A 11 14.65 -11.19 9.96
CA SER A 11 13.98 -12.45 9.59
C SER A 11 13.49 -12.50 8.14
N SER A 12 13.13 -11.36 7.56
CA SER A 12 12.74 -11.25 6.13
C SER A 12 13.94 -11.12 5.17
N GLY A 13 15.18 -11.09 5.71
CA GLY A 13 16.41 -10.84 4.95
C GLY A 13 16.51 -9.42 4.38
N LEU A 14 15.64 -8.50 4.82
CA LEU A 14 15.63 -7.12 4.33
C LEU A 14 16.87 -6.36 4.79
N THR A 15 17.31 -6.53 6.03
CA THR A 15 18.49 -5.83 6.57
C THR A 15 19.72 -6.09 5.72
N GLU A 16 20.01 -7.36 5.42
CA GLU A 16 21.17 -7.75 4.61
C GLU A 16 21.08 -7.19 3.19
N ARG A 17 19.89 -7.27 2.57
CA ARG A 17 19.66 -6.70 1.24
C ARG A 17 19.86 -5.20 1.17
N VAL A 18 19.51 -4.46 2.23
CA VAL A 18 19.73 -3.01 2.29
C VAL A 18 21.21 -2.70 2.41
N LEU A 19 21.98 -3.46 3.20
CA LEU A 19 23.43 -3.29 3.32
C LEU A 19 24.16 -3.59 2.01
N GLN A 20 23.65 -4.55 1.22
CA GLN A 20 24.19 -4.91 -0.09
C GLN A 20 23.63 -4.05 -1.25
N SER A 21 22.69 -3.13 -0.97
CA SER A 21 22.03 -2.35 -2.02
C SER A 21 22.92 -1.21 -2.49
N GLU A 22 23.10 -1.12 -3.81
CA GLU A 22 23.76 0.01 -4.47
C GLU A 22 22.76 1.10 -4.91
N ILE A 23 21.46 0.86 -4.71
CA ILE A 23 20.40 1.80 -5.10
C ILE A 23 20.28 2.90 -4.03
N SER A 24 20.54 4.15 -4.43
CA SER A 24 20.29 5.31 -3.58
C SER A 24 18.80 5.66 -3.50
N GLU A 25 18.42 6.50 -2.53
CA GLU A 25 17.06 7.03 -2.41
C GLU A 25 16.60 7.76 -3.69
N GLY A 26 17.49 8.55 -4.30
CA GLY A 26 17.20 9.26 -5.55
C GLY A 26 17.05 8.32 -6.76
N ASP A 27 17.83 7.24 -6.81
CA ASP A 27 17.70 6.22 -7.86
C ASP A 27 16.38 5.46 -7.73
N ALA A 28 16.01 5.10 -6.50
CA ALA A 28 14.72 4.46 -6.22
C ALA A 28 13.55 5.37 -6.60
N GLU A 29 13.59 6.65 -6.20
CA GLU A 29 12.55 7.62 -6.57
C GLU A 29 12.40 7.73 -8.09
N LYS A 30 13.52 7.85 -8.81
CA LYS A 30 13.52 7.93 -10.28
C LYS A 30 12.94 6.67 -10.92
N GLN A 31 13.37 5.48 -10.47
CA GLN A 31 12.87 4.21 -11.02
C GLN A 31 11.35 4.06 -10.84
N VAL A 32 10.82 4.46 -9.68
CA VAL A 32 9.38 4.41 -9.40
C VAL A 32 8.62 5.45 -10.23
N LEU A 33 9.14 6.67 -10.36
CA LEU A 33 8.55 7.70 -11.23
C LEU A 33 8.48 7.24 -12.69
N ASP A 34 9.59 6.72 -13.23
CA ASP A 34 9.67 6.21 -14.60
C ASP A 34 8.68 5.05 -14.83
N PHE A 35 8.48 4.20 -13.82
CA PHE A 35 7.47 3.14 -13.86
C PHE A 35 6.06 3.73 -13.85
N LEU A 36 5.76 4.66 -12.97
CA LEU A 36 4.41 5.23 -12.83
C LEU A 36 3.99 6.01 -14.08
N MET A 37 4.85 6.87 -14.61
CA MET A 37 4.56 7.67 -15.81
C MET A 37 4.15 6.81 -17.01
N LYS A 38 4.73 5.60 -17.14
CA LYS A 38 4.36 4.64 -18.20
C LYS A 38 2.97 4.05 -18.04
N HIS A 39 2.43 4.00 -16.82
CA HIS A 39 1.15 3.34 -16.52
C HIS A 39 0.00 4.32 -16.29
N VAL A 40 0.26 5.51 -15.75
CA VAL A 40 -0.78 6.51 -15.43
C VAL A 40 -1.02 7.52 -16.57
N GLY A 41 -0.08 7.65 -17.50
CA GLY A 41 -0.19 8.62 -18.59
C GLY A 41 -0.28 10.05 -18.08
N SER A 42 -1.31 10.79 -18.52
CA SER A 42 -1.57 12.17 -18.13
C SER A 42 -2.45 12.34 -16.88
N ASP A 43 -2.93 11.24 -16.30
CA ASP A 43 -3.85 11.30 -15.16
C ASP A 43 -3.09 11.56 -13.85
N THR A 44 -3.76 12.22 -12.90
CA THR A 44 -3.24 12.39 -11.53
C THR A 44 -3.61 11.17 -10.69
N PRO A 45 -2.68 10.24 -10.39
CA PRO A 45 -3.00 9.03 -9.62
C PRO A 45 -3.30 9.35 -8.15
N SER A 46 -4.14 8.52 -7.52
CA SER A 46 -4.25 8.45 -6.05
C SER A 46 -3.36 7.33 -5.53
N ILE A 47 -2.67 7.58 -4.41
CA ILE A 47 -1.96 6.53 -3.69
C ILE A 47 -2.97 5.64 -2.94
N ALA A 48 -2.73 4.33 -2.92
CA ALA A 48 -3.63 3.34 -2.36
C ALA A 48 -2.88 2.27 -1.57
N GLY A 49 -3.47 1.79 -0.47
CA GLY A 49 -2.87 0.77 0.39
C GLY A 49 -3.48 0.75 1.78
N ASN A 50 -2.98 -0.13 2.65
CA ASN A 50 -3.36 -0.12 4.06
C ASN A 50 -2.56 0.91 4.84
N SER A 51 -3.25 1.81 5.55
CA SER A 51 -2.60 2.85 6.37
C SER A 51 -1.65 3.71 5.54
N VAL A 52 -1.98 3.87 4.25
CA VAL A 52 -1.11 4.44 3.22
C VAL A 52 -0.80 5.91 3.44
N TYR A 53 -1.54 6.58 4.33
CA TYR A 53 -1.20 7.93 4.77
C TYR A 53 0.21 7.99 5.39
N VAL A 54 0.65 6.93 6.08
CA VAL A 54 1.99 6.86 6.66
C VAL A 54 3.03 6.81 5.54
N ASP A 55 2.83 5.95 4.54
CA ASP A 55 3.72 5.86 3.37
C ASP A 55 3.81 7.21 2.66
N LEU A 56 2.68 7.89 2.44
CA LEU A 56 2.65 9.20 1.81
C LEU A 56 3.42 10.26 2.62
N LEU A 57 3.36 10.22 3.95
CA LEU A 57 4.16 11.12 4.81
C LEU A 57 5.67 10.87 4.66
N PHE A 58 6.09 9.61 4.56
CA PHE A 58 7.49 9.26 4.29
C PHE A 58 7.91 9.74 2.89
N LEU A 59 7.09 9.49 1.86
CA LEU A 59 7.37 9.96 0.50
C LEU A 59 7.48 11.48 0.44
N LYS A 60 6.60 12.24 1.10
CA LYS A 60 6.69 13.71 1.14
C LYS A 60 8.01 14.23 1.68
N LYS A 61 8.64 13.50 2.60
CA LYS A 61 9.91 13.88 3.22
C LYS A 61 11.13 13.42 2.41
N TYR A 62 11.12 12.18 1.94
CA TYR A 62 12.30 11.50 1.38
C TYR A 62 12.26 11.36 -0.15
N MET A 63 11.06 11.38 -0.75
CA MET A 63 10.85 11.27 -2.19
C MET A 63 9.82 12.31 -2.67
N PRO A 64 10.11 13.62 -2.52
CA PRO A 64 9.12 14.66 -2.73
C PRO A 64 8.66 14.80 -4.18
N ARG A 65 9.49 14.44 -5.17
CA ARG A 65 9.09 14.48 -6.60
C ARG A 65 8.08 13.38 -6.89
N LEU A 66 8.27 12.20 -6.30
CA LEU A 66 7.28 11.13 -6.34
C LEU A 66 6.02 11.46 -5.54
N ALA A 67 6.13 12.09 -4.37
CA ALA A 67 4.95 12.48 -3.61
C ALA A 67 4.07 13.50 -4.36
N ALA A 68 4.70 14.39 -5.14
CA ALA A 68 4.02 15.49 -5.83
C ALA A 68 3.10 15.04 -6.99
N ILE A 69 3.28 13.84 -7.54
CA ILE A 69 2.40 13.35 -8.62
C ILE A 69 1.07 12.81 -8.09
N PHE A 70 1.00 12.46 -6.80
CA PHE A 70 -0.22 11.89 -6.23
C PHE A 70 -1.23 12.98 -5.85
N SER A 71 -2.52 12.68 -6.04
CA SER A 71 -3.60 13.49 -5.49
C SER A 71 -3.53 13.54 -3.95
N HIS A 72 -4.03 14.64 -3.38
CA HIS A 72 -4.24 14.75 -1.93
C HIS A 72 -5.28 13.74 -1.41
N VAL A 73 -6.13 13.22 -2.30
CA VAL A 73 -7.10 12.16 -1.99
C VAL A 73 -6.42 10.80 -2.09
N ILE A 74 -6.47 10.06 -0.98
CA ILE A 74 -5.87 8.73 -0.85
C ILE A 74 -6.95 7.64 -0.77
N VAL A 75 -6.61 6.43 -1.21
CA VAL A 75 -7.46 5.23 -1.03
C VAL A 75 -6.89 4.38 0.10
N ASP A 76 -7.33 4.66 1.33
CA ASP A 76 -6.86 3.92 2.51
C ASP A 76 -7.77 2.72 2.83
N VAL A 77 -7.25 1.51 2.60
CA VAL A 77 -7.96 0.24 2.85
C VAL A 77 -8.22 0.05 4.35
N SER A 78 -7.34 0.55 5.22
CA SER A 78 -7.49 0.44 6.68
C SER A 78 -8.69 1.25 7.18
N SER A 79 -9.03 2.36 6.52
CA SER A 79 -10.26 3.11 6.82
C SER A 79 -11.51 2.27 6.56
N ILE A 80 -11.54 1.55 5.43
CA ILE A 80 -12.64 0.65 5.08
C ILE A 80 -12.70 -0.54 6.05
N MET A 81 -11.55 -1.12 6.40
CA MET A 81 -11.46 -2.17 7.43
C MET A 81 -12.05 -1.70 8.77
N ALA A 82 -11.75 -0.46 9.19
CA ALA A 82 -12.24 0.09 10.44
C ALA A 82 -13.77 0.27 10.46
N LEU A 83 -14.35 0.67 9.32
CA LEU A 83 -15.81 0.73 9.13
C LEU A 83 -16.42 -0.67 9.09
N CYS A 84 -15.84 -1.59 8.32
CA CYS A 84 -16.28 -2.99 8.22
C CYS A 84 -16.31 -3.67 9.60
N THR A 85 -15.31 -3.42 10.44
CA THR A 85 -15.23 -4.00 11.79
C THR A 85 -16.41 -3.58 12.66
N ARG A 86 -16.91 -2.35 12.50
CA ARG A 86 -18.00 -1.79 13.31
C ARG A 86 -19.38 -2.08 12.73
N TRP A 87 -19.52 -1.95 11.41
CA TRP A 87 -20.81 -2.02 10.74
C TRP A 87 -21.13 -3.42 10.20
N TYR A 88 -20.11 -4.22 9.91
CA TYR A 88 -20.21 -5.52 9.23
C TYR A 88 -19.31 -6.59 9.90
N PRO A 89 -19.53 -6.91 11.20
CA PRO A 89 -18.63 -7.77 11.96
C PRO A 89 -18.60 -9.22 11.45
N LYS A 90 -19.65 -9.68 10.74
CA LYS A 90 -19.70 -11.04 10.15
C LYS A 90 -18.78 -11.14 8.94
N GLU A 91 -18.81 -10.13 8.09
CA GLU A 91 -18.00 -9.97 6.88
C GLU A 91 -16.53 -9.74 7.28
N ARG A 92 -16.29 -8.97 8.34
CA ARG A 92 -14.93 -8.76 8.87
C ARG A 92 -14.23 -10.07 9.25
N LYS A 93 -14.96 -11.05 9.78
CA LYS A 93 -14.41 -12.38 10.13
C LYS A 93 -14.03 -13.21 8.90
N GLN A 94 -14.60 -12.91 7.75
CA GLN A 94 -14.38 -13.60 6.48
C GLN A 94 -13.37 -12.88 5.57
N THR A 95 -12.86 -11.71 5.99
CA THR A 95 -11.81 -10.99 5.25
C THR A 95 -10.57 -11.89 5.07
N PRO A 96 -9.95 -11.90 3.88
CA PRO A 96 -8.73 -12.67 3.64
C PRO A 96 -7.67 -12.41 4.72
N ARG A 97 -7.03 -13.47 5.20
CA ARG A 97 -5.94 -13.33 6.16
C ARG A 97 -4.70 -12.80 5.43
N LYS A 98 -4.07 -11.79 6.02
CA LYS A 98 -2.77 -11.28 5.59
C LYS A 98 -1.69 -12.31 5.90
N GLY A 99 -0.82 -12.56 4.93
CA GLY A 99 0.43 -13.27 5.14
C GLY A 99 1.36 -12.43 6.01
N LYS A 100 2.39 -13.07 6.56
CA LYS A 100 3.42 -12.39 7.37
C LYS A 100 4.77 -12.40 6.64
N SER A 101 4.78 -12.22 5.32
CA SER A 101 6.05 -12.17 4.59
C SER A 101 6.80 -10.85 4.82
N HIS A 102 6.09 -9.78 5.25
CA HIS A 102 6.65 -8.47 5.57
C HIS A 102 7.48 -7.87 4.41
N ARG A 103 7.03 -8.12 3.18
CA ARG A 103 7.63 -7.59 1.96
C ARG A 103 6.64 -6.66 1.28
N ALA A 104 7.12 -5.49 0.86
CA ALA A 104 6.28 -4.45 0.27
C ALA A 104 5.37 -4.95 -0.87
N MET A 105 5.90 -5.77 -1.79
CA MET A 105 5.12 -6.30 -2.92
C MET A 105 3.99 -7.24 -2.46
N ASP A 106 4.23 -8.06 -1.44
CA ASP A 106 3.22 -8.97 -0.92
C ASP A 106 2.16 -8.18 -0.14
N ASP A 107 2.59 -7.23 0.69
CA ASP A 107 1.70 -6.34 1.44
C ASP A 107 0.77 -5.53 0.50
N ILE A 108 1.29 -5.07 -0.65
CA ILE A 108 0.48 -4.40 -1.70
C ILE A 108 -0.56 -5.36 -2.28
N LYS A 109 -0.17 -6.58 -2.66
CA LYS A 109 -1.09 -7.59 -3.22
C LYS A 109 -2.18 -7.95 -2.23
N GLU A 110 -1.83 -8.08 -0.95
CA GLU A 110 -2.77 -8.35 0.14
C GLU A 110 -3.73 -7.17 0.36
N SER A 111 -3.24 -5.93 0.33
CA SER A 111 -4.08 -4.72 0.41
C SER A 111 -5.11 -4.69 -0.72
N ILE A 112 -4.70 -5.05 -1.95
CA ILE A 112 -5.59 -5.13 -3.11
C ILE A 112 -6.63 -6.25 -2.93
N ALA A 113 -6.23 -7.42 -2.43
CA ALA A 113 -7.14 -8.53 -2.17
C ALA A 113 -8.17 -8.20 -1.08
N GLU A 114 -7.74 -7.52 -0.02
CA GLU A 114 -8.61 -7.02 1.05
C GLU A 114 -9.62 -6.00 0.51
N LEU A 115 -9.19 -5.03 -0.29
CA LEU A 115 -10.09 -4.06 -0.89
C LEU A 115 -11.08 -4.69 -1.88
N LYS A 116 -10.65 -5.68 -2.66
CA LYS A 116 -11.53 -6.48 -3.53
C LYS A 116 -12.60 -7.21 -2.72
N TYR A 117 -12.22 -7.79 -1.58
CA TYR A 117 -13.17 -8.43 -0.66
C TYR A 117 -14.21 -7.41 -0.17
N TYR A 118 -13.80 -6.24 0.32
CA TYR A 118 -14.75 -5.22 0.76
C TYR A 118 -15.69 -4.77 -0.35
N LYS A 119 -15.15 -4.49 -1.55
CA LYS A 119 -15.94 -4.11 -2.72
C LYS A 119 -17.06 -5.11 -3.02
N GLY A 120 -16.81 -6.41 -2.85
CA GLY A 120 -17.79 -7.46 -3.13
C GLY A 120 -18.80 -7.74 -2.01
N ASN A 121 -18.48 -7.39 -0.75
CA ASN A 121 -19.25 -7.86 0.41
C ASN A 121 -19.98 -6.75 1.17
N ILE A 122 -19.41 -5.53 1.25
CA ILE A 122 -19.98 -4.45 2.08
C ILE A 122 -20.38 -3.22 1.28
N PHE A 123 -19.92 -3.08 0.04
CA PHE A 123 -20.37 -2.01 -0.85
C PHE A 123 -21.59 -2.45 -1.65
N LYS A 124 -22.44 -1.48 -2.00
CA LYS A 124 -23.59 -1.73 -2.87
C LYS A 124 -23.12 -2.35 -4.19
N PRO A 125 -23.77 -3.42 -4.68
CA PRO A 125 -23.45 -4.00 -5.98
C PRO A 125 -23.53 -2.95 -7.07
N GLN A 126 -22.53 -2.92 -7.96
CA GLN A 126 -22.61 -2.10 -9.16
C GLN A 126 -23.69 -2.72 -10.06
N LYS A 127 -24.75 -1.96 -10.37
CA LYS A 127 -25.69 -2.36 -11.42
C LYS A 127 -24.87 -2.47 -12.71
N SER A 128 -24.88 -3.62 -13.37
CA SER A 128 -24.27 -3.75 -14.69
C SER A 128 -24.89 -2.68 -15.59
N LYS A 129 -24.07 -1.79 -16.16
CA LYS A 129 -24.52 -0.99 -17.30
C LYS A 129 -24.80 -2.00 -18.41
N LYS A 130 -26.09 -2.34 -18.62
CA LYS A 130 -26.55 -2.94 -19.85
C LYS A 130 -26.37 -1.93 -20.97
#